data_AF-A0A179FH39-F1
#
_entry.id   AF-A0A179FH39-F1
#
_cell.length_a   1.000
_cell.length_b   1.000
_cell.length_c   1.000
_cell.angle_alpha   90.00
_cell.angle_beta   90.00
_cell.angle_gamma   90.00
#
_symmetry.space_group_name_H-M   'P 1'
#
loop_
_entity.id
_entity.type
_entity.pdbx_description
1 polymer ?
#
loop_
_entity_poly.entity_id
_entity_poly.type
_entity_poly.pdbx_seq_one_letter_code
_entity_poly.pdbx_strand_id
1 'polypeptide(L)'
;MASTAMKWAQWEPTIRDMVAAIRSRAHSRESQHPLIGTIRGPFAAGKTMVIPPWVYNNLKDSRIDAKVVHVSTQLETAVLIKGEGKEGDSLSGTIPIKRESYGEFLNTLRAGLTNVRTDTPPGHRQSTWLNPQVLPPNIVIFVEEDSSLSAQFCLLLVELIGWADTLTQSHGRSISVSIFVIGQQFVLQGVKIPRKCGQVHGRRVLQPDAALGSSRMATHLQDLGETPHRIAVICFPPWSRVIGLEDICTTRYQVDELTHSEDLAVFNAVDGPSGPPTLQLICLPYEFRAPVQIGGFDRAFILVSPHVQQTILDGRTGHLADGSFHIFPEQEMEQASWANRFTCPSSSVTVFRDRTRPWNARDAERRVLVGDGQLAGFLAALSNLDFRSSPAGKYAMDVFIVDRTTRRDRLRQLNQMGICRVSDKLEFCSDYGLSGTTRSAFYDLLPMFDYDPRLALFVALPCSDLAVINVKIQLAAMIKIGVRKLIQLRMPADIDHKQFHANLVRRYCSGYTARHASLGSLWALLAIWK
;
A
#
# COMPACT_ATOMS: atom_id res chain seq x y z
N MET A 1 -7.18 -24.73 20.36
CA MET A 1 -7.47 -25.07 18.94
C MET A 1 -8.92 -24.75 18.50
N ALA A 2 -9.61 -23.76 19.11
CA ALA A 2 -11.02 -23.46 18.78
C ALA A 2 -11.32 -21.96 18.50
N SER A 3 -10.34 -21.12 18.18
CA SER A 3 -10.57 -19.67 17.90
C SER A 3 -10.37 -19.24 16.44
N THR A 4 -10.01 -20.15 15.53
CA THR A 4 -9.81 -19.85 14.08
C THR A 4 -10.97 -20.32 13.19
N ALA A 5 -11.98 -20.98 13.74
CA ALA A 5 -13.06 -21.61 12.96
C ALA A 5 -14.02 -20.61 12.29
N MET A 6 -14.10 -19.37 12.78
CA MET A 6 -15.10 -18.41 12.33
C MET A 6 -14.54 -17.46 11.26
N LYS A 7 -14.21 -17.99 10.07
CA LYS A 7 -14.01 -17.22 8.80
C LYS A 7 -13.69 -18.07 7.56
N TRP A 8 -13.48 -19.39 7.70
CA TRP A 8 -13.13 -20.28 6.57
C TRP A 8 -14.32 -20.63 5.67
N ALA A 9 -15.47 -21.00 6.26
CA ALA A 9 -16.61 -21.54 5.50
C ALA A 9 -17.14 -20.62 4.38
N GLN A 10 -17.00 -19.30 4.55
CA GLN A 10 -17.43 -18.34 3.52
C GLN A 10 -16.53 -18.33 2.27
N TRP A 11 -15.25 -18.74 2.39
CA TRP A 11 -14.27 -18.72 1.30
C TRP A 11 -14.08 -20.09 0.65
N GLU A 12 -14.60 -21.14 1.25
CA GLU A 12 -14.46 -22.52 0.77
C GLU A 12 -14.90 -22.69 -0.70
N PRO A 13 -16.06 -22.15 -1.15
CA PRO A 13 -16.45 -22.27 -2.55
C PRO A 13 -15.46 -21.59 -3.50
N THR A 14 -14.96 -20.41 -3.13
CA THR A 14 -13.98 -19.66 -3.93
C THR A 14 -12.66 -20.41 -4.04
N ILE A 15 -12.15 -20.95 -2.92
CA ILE A 15 -10.91 -21.73 -2.90
C ILE A 15 -11.06 -22.98 -3.77
N ARG A 16 -12.20 -23.67 -3.67
CA ARG A 16 -12.52 -24.86 -4.47
C ARG A 16 -12.50 -24.56 -5.97
N ASP A 17 -13.18 -23.49 -6.40
CA ASP A 17 -13.24 -23.07 -7.80
C ASP A 17 -11.84 -22.70 -8.33
N MET A 18 -11.04 -22.00 -7.52
CA MET A 18 -9.67 -21.64 -7.87
C MET A 18 -8.78 -22.88 -8.05
N VAL A 19 -8.82 -23.81 -7.10
CA VAL A 19 -8.03 -25.04 -7.17
C VAL A 19 -8.46 -25.87 -8.38
N ALA A 20 -9.75 -25.94 -8.68
CA ALA A 20 -10.25 -26.62 -9.87
C ALA A 20 -9.74 -25.97 -11.17
N ALA A 21 -9.71 -24.64 -11.25
CA ALA A 21 -9.19 -23.90 -12.41
C ALA A 21 -7.67 -24.06 -12.58
N ILE A 22 -6.91 -24.03 -11.49
CA ILE A 22 -5.46 -24.29 -11.51
C ILE A 22 -5.20 -25.74 -11.94
N ARG A 23 -5.98 -26.69 -11.41
CA ARG A 23 -5.86 -28.12 -11.73
C ARG A 23 -6.18 -28.39 -13.19
N SER A 24 -7.31 -27.89 -13.70
CA SER A 24 -7.71 -28.12 -15.10
C SER A 24 -6.63 -27.62 -16.07
N ARG A 25 -5.98 -26.51 -15.73
CA ARG A 25 -4.87 -25.95 -16.48
C ARG A 25 -3.58 -26.78 -16.38
N ALA A 26 -3.22 -27.26 -15.19
CA ALA A 26 -2.05 -28.13 -15.01
C ALA A 26 -2.16 -29.43 -15.83
N HIS A 27 -3.38 -29.90 -16.10
CA HIS A 27 -3.64 -31.12 -16.87
C HIS A 27 -3.94 -30.84 -18.36
N SER A 28 -4.40 -29.64 -18.71
CA SER A 28 -4.70 -29.25 -20.10
C SER A 28 -3.44 -28.78 -20.82
N ARG A 29 -3.05 -29.51 -21.87
CA ARG A 29 -1.89 -29.18 -22.73
C ARG A 29 -2.14 -28.01 -23.69
N GLU A 30 -3.32 -27.39 -23.66
CA GLU A 30 -3.77 -26.44 -24.69
C GLU A 30 -3.68 -24.96 -24.28
N SER A 31 -3.63 -24.61 -22.99
CA SER A 31 -3.66 -23.20 -22.59
C SER A 31 -2.26 -22.57 -22.53
N GLN A 32 -1.91 -21.74 -23.51
CA GLN A 32 -0.65 -20.99 -23.53
C GLN A 32 -0.68 -19.69 -22.70
N HIS A 33 -1.85 -19.11 -22.37
CA HIS A 33 -1.92 -17.78 -21.72
C HIS A 33 -2.08 -17.86 -20.21
N PRO A 34 -1.44 -17.00 -19.38
CA PRO A 34 -1.52 -17.07 -17.90
C PRO A 34 -2.97 -17.09 -17.38
N LEU A 35 -3.21 -17.82 -16.28
CA LEU A 35 -4.53 -17.82 -15.63
C LEU A 35 -4.62 -16.58 -14.76
N ILE A 36 -5.51 -15.66 -15.10
CA ILE A 36 -5.67 -14.42 -14.34
C ILE A 36 -7.06 -14.45 -13.69
N GLY A 37 -7.13 -14.17 -12.39
CA GLY A 37 -8.37 -14.13 -11.63
C GLY A 37 -8.42 -12.95 -10.67
N THR A 38 -9.62 -12.59 -10.25
CA THR A 38 -9.84 -11.57 -9.22
C THR A 38 -10.68 -12.14 -8.10
N ILE A 39 -10.26 -11.94 -6.85
CA ILE A 39 -10.95 -12.41 -5.66
C ILE A 39 -11.60 -11.21 -4.98
N ARG A 40 -12.94 -11.24 -4.85
CA ARG A 40 -13.70 -10.14 -4.27
C ARG A 40 -14.27 -10.44 -2.90
N GLY A 41 -14.36 -9.40 -2.09
CA GLY A 41 -15.08 -9.40 -0.82
C GLY A 41 -14.79 -8.16 0.01
N PRO A 42 -15.25 -8.08 1.26
CA PRO A 42 -14.93 -6.93 2.13
C PRO A 42 -13.41 -6.75 2.32
N PHE A 43 -12.93 -5.50 2.42
CA PHE A 43 -11.49 -5.18 2.54
C PHE A 43 -10.84 -5.92 3.72
N ALA A 44 -11.45 -5.85 4.89
CA ALA A 44 -10.96 -6.49 6.11
C ALA A 44 -11.54 -7.89 6.42
N ALA A 45 -11.94 -8.66 5.41
CA ALA A 45 -12.47 -10.02 5.62
C ALA A 45 -11.39 -11.09 5.92
N GLY A 46 -10.12 -10.69 6.06
CA GLY A 46 -9.00 -11.62 6.31
C GLY A 46 -8.64 -12.49 5.10
N LYS A 47 -9.08 -12.11 3.90
CA LYS A 47 -8.90 -12.85 2.64
C LYS A 47 -7.42 -13.14 2.37
N THR A 48 -6.61 -12.12 2.57
CA THR A 48 -5.15 -12.09 2.48
C THR A 48 -4.48 -13.13 3.39
N MET A 49 -5.06 -13.37 4.58
CA MET A 49 -4.57 -14.37 5.55
C MET A 49 -5.06 -15.78 5.24
N VAL A 50 -6.28 -15.92 4.72
CA VAL A 50 -6.95 -17.23 4.61
C VAL A 50 -6.71 -17.86 3.23
N ILE A 51 -6.83 -17.12 2.15
CA ILE A 51 -6.90 -17.74 0.82
C ILE A 51 -5.56 -18.35 0.39
N PRO A 52 -4.41 -17.65 0.47
CA PRO A 52 -3.15 -18.23 0.01
C PRO A 52 -2.75 -19.54 0.73
N PRO A 53 -2.79 -19.62 2.09
CA PRO A 53 -2.49 -20.87 2.82
C PRO A 53 -3.41 -22.03 2.44
N TRP A 54 -4.70 -21.76 2.29
CA TRP A 54 -5.66 -22.80 1.97
C TRP A 54 -5.56 -23.29 0.52
N VAL A 55 -5.31 -22.39 -0.44
CA VAL A 55 -5.03 -22.79 -1.82
C VAL A 55 -3.77 -23.63 -1.88
N TYR A 56 -2.69 -23.22 -1.18
CA TYR A 56 -1.47 -24.02 -1.10
C TYR A 56 -1.73 -25.45 -0.58
N ASN A 57 -2.42 -25.59 0.55
CA ASN A 57 -2.72 -26.90 1.14
C ASN A 57 -3.54 -27.77 0.17
N ASN A 58 -4.56 -27.20 -0.46
CA ASN A 58 -5.36 -27.93 -1.44
C ASN A 58 -4.57 -28.36 -2.68
N LEU A 59 -3.63 -27.53 -3.17
CA LEU A 59 -2.76 -27.90 -4.29
C LEU A 59 -1.80 -29.02 -3.90
N LYS A 60 -1.22 -28.96 -2.68
CA LYS A 60 -0.37 -30.01 -2.11
C LYS A 60 -1.12 -31.34 -1.97
N ASP A 61 -2.32 -31.31 -1.39
CA ASP A 61 -3.17 -32.50 -1.23
C ASP A 61 -3.56 -33.10 -2.59
N SER A 62 -3.69 -32.25 -3.60
CA SER A 62 -3.93 -32.63 -5.00
C SER A 62 -2.68 -33.11 -5.75
N ARG A 63 -1.51 -33.16 -5.11
CA ARG A 63 -0.21 -33.49 -5.71
C ARG A 63 0.18 -32.60 -6.91
N ILE A 64 -0.27 -31.34 -6.89
CA ILE A 64 0.13 -30.34 -7.88
C ILE A 64 1.38 -29.63 -7.36
N ASP A 65 2.52 -29.84 -8.01
CA ASP A 65 3.75 -29.13 -7.68
C ASP A 65 3.69 -27.70 -8.24
N ALA A 66 3.07 -26.80 -7.47
CA ALA A 66 3.02 -25.37 -7.72
C ALA A 66 3.50 -24.60 -6.49
N LYS A 67 4.38 -23.61 -6.69
CA LYS A 67 4.81 -22.71 -5.63
C LYS A 67 3.83 -21.56 -5.50
N VAL A 68 3.56 -21.14 -4.26
CA VAL A 68 2.64 -20.04 -3.97
C VAL A 68 3.45 -18.83 -3.49
N VAL A 69 3.27 -17.71 -4.18
CA VAL A 69 3.82 -16.41 -3.79
C VAL A 69 2.67 -15.50 -3.42
N HIS A 70 2.82 -14.80 -2.30
CA HIS A 70 1.86 -13.83 -1.82
C HIS A 70 2.52 -12.46 -1.73
N VAL A 71 1.98 -11.51 -2.48
CA VAL A 71 2.53 -10.19 -2.71
C VAL A 71 1.58 -9.16 -2.11
N SER A 72 2.06 -8.42 -1.11
CA SER A 72 1.26 -7.45 -0.36
C SER A 72 2.11 -6.21 -0.02
N THR A 73 1.54 -5.25 0.70
CA THR A 73 2.28 -4.05 1.16
C THR A 73 3.26 -4.41 2.29
N GLN A 74 4.32 -3.61 2.44
CA GLN A 74 5.45 -3.89 3.34
C GLN A 74 5.05 -4.12 4.81
N LEU A 75 4.03 -3.43 5.32
CA LEU A 75 3.54 -3.62 6.69
C LEU A 75 2.84 -4.97 6.90
N GLU A 76 2.18 -5.51 5.87
CA GLU A 76 1.47 -6.78 5.99
C GLU A 76 2.43 -7.96 6.03
N THR A 77 3.52 -7.88 5.25
CA THR A 77 4.56 -8.92 5.22
C THR A 77 5.17 -9.14 6.60
N ALA A 78 5.46 -8.07 7.35
CA ALA A 78 6.02 -8.18 8.70
C ALA A 78 5.03 -8.79 9.72
N VAL A 79 3.74 -8.45 9.62
CA VAL A 79 2.66 -9.03 10.45
C VAL A 79 2.44 -10.51 10.12
N LEU A 80 2.44 -10.84 8.82
CA LEU A 80 2.28 -12.18 8.30
C LEU A 80 3.44 -13.11 8.69
N ILE A 81 4.66 -12.59 8.77
CA ILE A 81 5.85 -13.33 9.20
C ILE A 81 5.85 -13.55 10.72
N LYS A 82 5.48 -12.55 11.53
CA LYS A 82 5.47 -12.66 13.00
C LYS A 82 4.40 -13.61 13.57
N GLY A 83 3.38 -13.95 12.78
CA GLY A 83 2.40 -14.98 13.13
C GLY A 83 2.92 -16.42 13.00
N GLU A 84 4.11 -16.62 12.41
CA GLU A 84 4.77 -17.91 12.28
C GLU A 84 5.97 -17.93 13.24
N GLY A 85 6.00 -18.91 14.14
CA GLY A 85 6.94 -18.99 15.26
C GLY A 85 8.41 -18.97 14.84
N LYS A 86 9.25 -18.55 15.80
CA LYS A 86 10.71 -18.49 15.72
C LYS A 86 11.29 -19.69 14.94
N GLU A 87 12.07 -19.39 13.90
CA GLU A 87 12.99 -20.33 13.29
C GLU A 87 13.90 -20.93 14.38
N GLY A 88 13.84 -22.25 14.55
CA GLY A 88 14.65 -22.97 15.53
C GLY A 88 14.37 -24.46 15.59
N ASP A 89 13.11 -24.88 15.64
CA ASP A 89 12.75 -26.30 15.76
C ASP A 89 11.82 -26.75 14.63
N SER A 90 12.44 -27.22 13.55
CA SER A 90 11.74 -27.87 12.43
C SER A 90 11.30 -29.28 12.80
N LEU A 91 10.14 -29.42 13.45
CA LEU A 91 9.38 -30.68 13.52
C LEU A 91 7.86 -30.52 13.31
N SER A 92 7.34 -29.33 12.99
CA SER A 92 5.93 -29.16 12.61
C SER A 92 5.69 -28.12 11.51
N GLY A 93 5.52 -28.59 10.27
CA GLY A 93 4.53 -28.05 9.31
C GLY A 93 4.54 -26.54 8.97
N THR A 94 5.68 -25.94 8.68
CA THR A 94 5.73 -24.61 8.05
C THR A 94 5.24 -24.67 6.59
N ILE A 95 4.27 -23.81 6.26
CA ILE A 95 3.68 -23.68 4.92
C ILE A 95 4.66 -22.88 4.04
N PRO A 96 5.20 -23.42 2.93
CA PRO A 96 6.16 -22.71 2.08
C PRO A 96 5.45 -21.73 1.13
N ILE A 97 4.82 -20.69 1.69
CA ILE A 97 4.36 -19.52 0.93
C ILE A 97 5.43 -18.45 1.04
N LYS A 98 5.99 -18.03 -0.09
CA LYS A 98 6.91 -16.89 -0.12
C LYS A 98 6.09 -15.61 -0.07
N ARG A 99 6.40 -14.74 0.87
CA ARG A 99 5.75 -13.45 1.06
C ARG A 99 6.73 -12.35 0.66
N GLU A 100 6.30 -11.45 -0.21
CA GLU A 100 7.13 -10.35 -0.71
C GLU A 100 6.32 -9.06 -0.72
N SER A 101 7.00 -7.94 -0.49
CA SER A 101 6.47 -6.61 -0.79
C SER A 101 6.39 -6.37 -2.29
N TYR A 102 5.62 -5.35 -2.72
CA TYR A 102 5.57 -4.96 -4.14
C TYR A 102 6.95 -4.65 -4.73
N GLY A 103 7.81 -3.96 -3.97
CA GLY A 103 9.16 -3.60 -4.40
C GLY A 103 10.09 -4.81 -4.52
N GLU A 104 10.06 -5.72 -3.54
CA GLU A 104 10.84 -6.96 -3.58
C GLU A 104 10.42 -7.81 -4.77
N PHE A 105 9.11 -7.97 -4.99
CA PHE A 105 8.62 -8.81 -6.08
C PHE A 105 8.85 -8.20 -7.45
N LEU A 106 8.81 -6.88 -7.60
CA LEU A 106 9.28 -6.19 -8.80
C LEU A 106 10.75 -6.54 -9.11
N ASN A 107 11.62 -6.53 -8.12
CA ASN A 107 13.02 -6.92 -8.30
C ASN A 107 13.16 -8.41 -8.67
N THR A 108 12.37 -9.28 -8.04
CA THR A 108 12.28 -10.72 -8.37
C THR A 108 11.86 -10.93 -9.83
N LEU A 109 10.85 -10.20 -10.32
CA LEU A 109 10.39 -10.28 -11.72
C LEU A 109 11.47 -9.83 -12.72
N ARG A 110 12.16 -8.72 -12.42
CA ARG A 110 13.24 -8.18 -13.26
C ARG A 110 14.43 -9.13 -13.34
N ALA A 111 14.86 -9.71 -12.22
CA ALA A 111 15.90 -10.72 -12.18
C ALA A 111 15.48 -12.01 -12.91
N GLY A 112 14.21 -12.41 -12.80
CA GLY A 112 13.66 -13.53 -13.55
C GLY A 112 13.72 -13.31 -15.07
N LEU A 113 13.41 -12.10 -15.54
CA LEU A 113 13.48 -11.74 -16.97
C LEU A 113 14.89 -11.79 -17.54
N THR A 114 15.89 -11.31 -16.80
CA THR A 114 17.29 -11.41 -17.24
C THR A 114 17.70 -12.86 -17.43
N ASN A 115 17.30 -13.75 -16.52
CA ASN A 115 17.61 -15.18 -16.59
C ASN A 115 16.89 -15.92 -17.72
N VAL A 116 15.68 -15.47 -18.08
CA VAL A 116 14.93 -15.99 -19.24
C VAL A 116 15.63 -15.63 -20.55
N ARG A 117 16.24 -14.45 -20.63
CA ARG A 117 16.94 -13.99 -21.84
C ARG A 117 18.33 -14.61 -22.04
N THR A 118 18.97 -15.09 -20.98
CA THR A 118 20.32 -15.68 -21.05
C THR A 118 20.33 -17.20 -21.26
N ASP A 119 19.19 -17.84 -21.55
CA ASP A 119 19.05 -19.28 -21.82
C ASP A 119 19.70 -20.18 -20.77
N THR A 120 19.69 -19.76 -19.50
CA THR A 120 20.28 -20.56 -18.41
C THR A 120 19.52 -21.89 -18.29
N PRO A 121 20.18 -23.06 -18.44
CA PRO A 121 19.51 -24.36 -18.53
C PRO A 121 18.63 -24.65 -17.31
N PRO A 122 17.43 -25.24 -17.50
CA PRO A 122 16.49 -25.51 -16.42
C PRO A 122 17.05 -26.42 -15.31
N GLY A 123 18.04 -27.26 -15.60
CA GLY A 123 18.69 -28.15 -14.63
C GLY A 123 19.53 -27.46 -13.55
N HIS A 124 19.94 -26.21 -13.75
CA HIS A 124 20.64 -25.41 -12.71
C HIS A 124 19.70 -24.46 -11.94
N ARG A 125 18.41 -24.42 -12.31
CA ARG A 125 17.37 -23.62 -11.62
C ARG A 125 16.90 -24.27 -10.29
N GLN A 126 17.53 -25.35 -9.86
CA GLN A 126 17.29 -26.04 -8.59
C GLN A 126 18.07 -25.47 -7.40
N SER A 127 18.75 -24.32 -7.53
CA SER A 127 19.16 -23.56 -6.34
C SER A 127 17.90 -22.97 -5.70
N THR A 128 17.43 -23.62 -4.63
CA THR A 128 16.39 -23.16 -3.67
C THR A 128 15.57 -21.95 -4.16
N TRP A 129 14.31 -22.13 -4.56
CA TRP A 129 13.38 -21.05 -4.96
C TRP A 129 13.20 -19.89 -3.93
N LEU A 130 13.79 -20.05 -2.74
CA LEU A 130 14.05 -19.01 -1.74
C LEU A 130 15.11 -17.98 -2.17
N ASN A 131 15.92 -18.29 -3.20
CA ASN A 131 16.88 -17.39 -3.79
C ASN A 131 16.14 -16.45 -4.75
N PRO A 132 16.18 -15.13 -4.58
CA PRO A 132 15.29 -14.15 -5.24
C PRO A 132 15.44 -14.04 -6.76
N GLN A 133 16.28 -14.87 -7.40
CA GLN A 133 16.68 -14.69 -8.79
C GLN A 133 15.96 -15.62 -9.77
N VAL A 134 15.32 -16.71 -9.33
CA VAL A 134 14.71 -17.68 -10.26
C VAL A 134 13.31 -18.07 -9.82
N LEU A 135 12.32 -17.65 -10.61
CA LEU A 135 10.92 -18.04 -10.40
C LEU A 135 10.66 -19.46 -10.94
N PRO A 136 9.92 -20.30 -10.20
CA PRO A 136 9.66 -21.68 -10.56
C PRO A 136 8.71 -21.80 -11.77
N PRO A 137 8.75 -22.93 -12.50
CA PRO A 137 7.94 -23.14 -13.71
C PRO A 137 6.44 -23.24 -13.42
N ASN A 138 6.03 -23.69 -12.24
CA ASN A 138 4.63 -23.73 -11.82
C ASN A 138 4.44 -22.80 -10.62
N ILE A 139 3.79 -21.67 -10.85
CA ILE A 139 3.65 -20.61 -9.85
C ILE A 139 2.22 -20.09 -9.77
N VAL A 140 1.75 -19.90 -8.55
CA VAL A 140 0.50 -19.22 -8.20
C VAL A 140 0.85 -17.97 -7.42
N ILE A 141 0.49 -16.81 -7.96
CA ILE A 141 0.81 -15.50 -7.43
C ILE A 141 -0.48 -14.87 -6.93
N PHE A 142 -0.52 -14.53 -5.66
CA PHE A 142 -1.57 -13.70 -5.08
C PHE A 142 -1.02 -12.29 -4.93
N VAL A 143 -1.72 -11.31 -5.50
CA VAL A 143 -1.38 -9.90 -5.34
C VAL A 143 -2.52 -9.23 -4.60
N GLU A 144 -2.25 -8.61 -3.46
CA GLU A 144 -3.24 -7.78 -2.79
C GLU A 144 -3.46 -6.48 -3.56
N GLU A 145 -4.71 -6.10 -3.76
CA GLU A 145 -5.05 -4.84 -4.39
C GLU A 145 -4.70 -3.70 -3.44
N ASP A 146 -3.79 -2.82 -3.88
CA ASP A 146 -3.63 -1.52 -3.24
C ASP A 146 -4.84 -0.67 -3.58
N SER A 147 -5.65 -0.39 -2.57
CA SER A 147 -6.88 0.37 -2.77
C SER A 147 -6.58 1.80 -3.23
N SER A 148 -5.44 2.38 -2.86
CA SER A 148 -5.03 3.71 -3.34
C SER A 148 -4.58 3.71 -4.81
N LEU A 149 -4.39 2.52 -5.41
CA LEU A 149 -3.72 2.31 -6.70
C LEU A 149 -2.42 3.14 -6.78
N SER A 150 -1.48 2.86 -5.89
CA SER A 150 -0.15 3.46 -5.94
C SER A 150 0.58 3.10 -7.24
N ALA A 151 1.52 3.97 -7.63
CA ALA A 151 2.38 3.73 -8.78
C ALA A 151 3.13 2.40 -8.65
N GLN A 152 3.56 2.04 -7.44
CA GLN A 152 4.25 0.78 -7.20
C GLN A 152 3.36 -0.43 -7.49
N PHE A 153 2.12 -0.44 -7.00
CA PHE A 153 1.16 -1.50 -7.28
C PHE A 153 0.83 -1.58 -8.77
N CYS A 154 0.56 -0.44 -9.41
CA CYS A 154 0.25 -0.39 -10.83
C CYS A 154 1.42 -0.91 -11.68
N LEU A 155 2.66 -0.47 -11.40
CA LEU A 155 3.86 -0.94 -12.08
C LEU A 155 4.07 -2.44 -11.89
N LEU A 156 3.85 -2.95 -10.67
CA LEU A 156 3.89 -4.37 -10.39
C LEU A 156 2.95 -5.15 -11.31
N LEU A 157 1.70 -4.71 -11.46
CA LEU A 157 0.75 -5.38 -12.34
C LEU A 157 1.21 -5.37 -13.80
N VAL A 158 1.75 -4.25 -14.29
CA VAL A 158 2.26 -4.15 -15.67
C VAL A 158 3.43 -5.10 -15.91
N GLU A 159 4.42 -5.07 -15.02
CA GLU A 159 5.61 -5.93 -15.13
C GLU A 159 5.23 -7.40 -14.97
N LEU A 160 4.33 -7.73 -14.04
CA LEU A 160 3.88 -9.10 -13.83
C LEU A 160 3.17 -9.67 -15.06
N ILE A 161 2.28 -8.89 -15.68
CA ILE A 161 1.58 -9.32 -16.89
C ILE A 161 2.56 -9.45 -18.06
N GLY A 162 3.45 -8.48 -18.25
CA GLY A 162 4.47 -8.53 -19.31
C GLY A 162 5.45 -9.70 -19.13
N TRP A 163 5.88 -9.95 -17.90
CA TRP A 163 6.71 -11.09 -17.52
C TRP A 163 6.01 -12.41 -17.81
N ALA A 164 4.75 -12.55 -17.39
CA ALA A 164 3.98 -13.78 -17.59
C ALA A 164 3.78 -14.08 -19.09
N ASP A 165 3.45 -13.05 -19.88
CA ASP A 165 3.31 -13.15 -21.34
C ASP A 165 4.62 -13.60 -21.99
N THR A 166 5.75 -12.96 -21.64
CA THR A 166 7.09 -13.30 -22.15
C THR A 166 7.48 -14.73 -21.83
N LEU A 167 7.21 -15.20 -20.62
CA LEU A 167 7.48 -16.58 -20.22
C LEU A 167 6.66 -17.58 -21.01
N THR A 168 5.37 -17.31 -21.19
CA THR A 168 4.49 -18.20 -21.94
C THR A 168 4.87 -18.29 -23.42
N GLN A 169 5.37 -17.21 -24.01
CA GLN A 169 5.85 -17.18 -25.38
C GLN A 169 7.20 -17.89 -25.56
N SER A 170 8.14 -17.70 -24.62
CA SER A 170 9.51 -18.22 -24.72
C SER A 170 9.65 -19.69 -24.35
N HIS A 171 8.96 -20.16 -23.31
CA HIS A 171 9.12 -21.51 -22.77
C HIS A 171 7.91 -22.44 -23.07
N GLY A 172 6.92 -21.93 -23.81
CA GLY A 172 5.77 -22.70 -24.27
C GLY A 172 5.04 -23.44 -23.14
N ARG A 173 4.83 -24.76 -23.32
CA ARG A 173 3.95 -25.61 -22.50
C ARG A 173 4.55 -26.06 -21.16
N SER A 174 5.79 -25.69 -20.84
CA SER A 174 6.50 -26.17 -19.64
C SER A 174 6.33 -25.28 -18.40
N ILE A 175 5.63 -24.16 -18.53
CA ILE A 175 5.44 -23.18 -17.44
C ILE A 175 3.95 -22.87 -17.27
N SER A 176 3.46 -22.95 -16.04
CA SER A 176 2.10 -22.56 -15.66
C SER A 176 2.14 -21.39 -14.67
N VAL A 177 1.66 -20.23 -15.14
CA VAL A 177 1.53 -19.03 -14.32
C VAL A 177 0.05 -18.79 -14.03
N SER A 178 -0.29 -18.68 -12.73
CA SER A 178 -1.61 -18.23 -12.27
C SER A 178 -1.46 -16.98 -11.40
N ILE A 179 -2.22 -15.92 -11.70
CA ILE A 179 -2.18 -14.63 -11.03
C ILE A 179 -3.59 -14.34 -10.48
N PHE A 180 -3.69 -14.08 -9.19
CA PHE A 180 -4.94 -13.75 -8.52
C PHE A 180 -4.81 -12.42 -7.80
N VAL A 181 -5.61 -11.43 -8.18
CA VAL A 181 -5.67 -10.14 -7.48
C VAL A 181 -6.75 -10.18 -6.40
N ILE A 182 -6.38 -9.97 -5.14
CA ILE A 182 -7.29 -9.97 -3.98
C ILE A 182 -7.73 -8.54 -3.70
N GLY A 183 -8.99 -8.20 -3.95
CA GLY A 183 -9.44 -6.80 -3.93
C GLY A 183 -10.95 -6.58 -3.87
N GLN A 184 -11.36 -5.34 -4.11
CA GLN A 184 -12.75 -4.89 -4.27
C GLN A 184 -13.02 -4.39 -5.68
N GLN A 185 -12.08 -3.62 -6.26
CA GLN A 185 -12.27 -2.90 -7.51
C GLN A 185 -11.56 -3.56 -8.69
N PHE A 186 -11.97 -3.14 -9.88
CA PHE A 186 -11.77 -3.85 -11.13
C PHE A 186 -10.71 -3.12 -11.97
N VAL A 187 -9.43 -3.36 -11.71
CA VAL A 187 -8.35 -2.87 -12.59
C VAL A 187 -8.30 -3.66 -13.92
N LEU A 188 -8.65 -4.94 -13.92
CA LEU A 188 -8.43 -5.85 -15.07
C LEU A 188 -9.66 -6.06 -15.99
N GLN A 189 -10.66 -5.16 -16.00
CA GLN A 189 -11.97 -5.40 -16.64
C GLN A 189 -11.95 -5.47 -18.17
N GLY A 190 -10.88 -5.00 -18.81
CA GLY A 190 -10.70 -5.13 -20.26
C GLY A 190 -9.76 -6.26 -20.69
N VAL A 191 -9.23 -7.09 -19.78
CA VAL A 191 -8.67 -8.38 -20.15
C VAL A 191 -9.84 -9.36 -20.22
N LYS A 192 -10.27 -9.74 -21.43
CA LYS A 192 -11.37 -10.70 -21.65
C LYS A 192 -11.02 -12.04 -20.97
N ILE A 193 -11.50 -12.24 -19.74
CA ILE A 193 -11.41 -13.49 -19.00
C ILE A 193 -12.84 -14.01 -18.80
N PRO A 194 -13.11 -15.32 -19.01
CA PRO A 194 -14.44 -15.89 -18.85
C PRO A 194 -14.98 -15.67 -17.43
N ARG A 195 -16.12 -14.97 -17.33
CA ARG A 195 -16.82 -14.71 -16.05
C ARG A 195 -17.37 -16.02 -15.48
N LYS A 196 -16.70 -16.60 -14.48
CA LYS A 196 -17.32 -17.51 -13.49
C LYS A 196 -16.61 -17.37 -12.14
N CYS A 197 -17.02 -16.41 -11.33
CA CYS A 197 -16.81 -16.46 -9.88
C CYS A 197 -17.96 -15.69 -9.21
N GLY A 198 -18.66 -16.36 -8.30
CA GLY A 198 -19.92 -15.88 -7.71
C GLY A 198 -19.76 -14.58 -6.91
N GLN A 199 -20.78 -13.72 -7.00
CA GLN A 199 -20.93 -12.54 -6.14
C GLN A 199 -21.48 -12.97 -4.77
N VAL A 200 -20.66 -12.90 -3.72
CA VAL A 200 -21.16 -12.99 -2.34
C VAL A 200 -21.58 -11.60 -1.90
N HIS A 201 -22.89 -11.44 -1.63
CA HIS A 201 -23.46 -10.22 -1.10
C HIS A 201 -23.05 -10.05 0.37
N GLY A 202 -22.41 -8.93 0.71
CA GLY A 202 -22.00 -8.62 2.08
C GLY A 202 -23.21 -8.50 3.02
N ARG A 203 -23.05 -8.99 4.26
CA ARG A 203 -24.01 -8.82 5.35
C ARG A 203 -24.27 -7.33 5.59
N ARG A 204 -25.56 -6.97 5.76
CA ARG A 204 -26.02 -5.65 6.20
C ARG A 204 -25.37 -5.30 7.54
N VAL A 205 -24.52 -4.28 7.55
CA VAL A 205 -24.01 -3.63 8.77
C VAL A 205 -25.16 -2.79 9.34
N LEU A 206 -25.52 -3.04 10.61
CA LEU A 206 -26.52 -2.27 11.35
C LEU A 206 -26.11 -0.78 11.35
N GLN A 207 -27.03 0.08 10.90
CA GLN A 207 -26.85 1.53 10.76
C GLN A 207 -27.34 2.24 12.02
N PRO A 208 -26.53 3.15 12.57
CA PRO A 208 -27.03 4.39 13.13
C PRO A 208 -26.75 5.53 12.14
N ASP A 209 -27.81 6.13 11.60
CA ASP A 209 -27.76 7.39 10.85
C ASP A 209 -27.62 8.56 11.84
N ALA A 210 -26.55 9.37 11.79
CA ALA A 210 -26.56 10.78 12.23
C ALA A 210 -25.18 11.49 12.15
N ALA A 211 -25.25 12.81 11.95
CA ALA A 211 -24.15 13.77 11.80
C ALA A 211 -23.36 14.15 13.08
N LEU A 212 -23.32 13.32 14.13
CA LEU A 212 -22.78 13.71 15.46
C LEU A 212 -22.05 12.55 16.19
N GLY A 213 -21.15 11.85 15.49
CA GLY A 213 -20.56 10.57 15.95
C GLY A 213 -19.86 10.59 17.31
N SER A 214 -19.11 11.64 17.68
CA SER A 214 -18.36 11.67 18.94
C SER A 214 -19.23 11.98 20.17
N SER A 215 -20.18 12.92 20.05
CA SER A 215 -21.07 13.31 21.15
C SER A 215 -22.04 12.19 21.55
N ARG A 216 -22.65 11.49 20.57
CA ARG A 216 -23.49 10.33 20.85
C ARG A 216 -22.71 9.12 21.32
N MET A 217 -21.47 8.94 20.87
CA MET A 217 -20.63 7.87 21.40
C MET A 217 -20.27 8.15 22.86
N ALA A 218 -19.98 9.39 23.23
CA ALA A 218 -19.81 9.76 24.64
C ALA A 218 -21.08 9.46 25.45
N THR A 219 -22.28 9.75 24.93
CA THR A 219 -23.55 9.34 25.57
C THR A 219 -23.68 7.82 25.66
N HIS A 220 -23.36 7.07 24.60
CA HIS A 220 -23.40 5.60 24.62
C HIS A 220 -22.36 4.98 25.57
N LEU A 221 -21.21 5.63 25.75
CA LEU A 221 -20.19 5.23 26.72
C LEU A 221 -20.64 5.54 28.16
N GLN A 222 -21.40 6.62 28.37
CA GLN A 222 -22.01 6.96 29.64
C GLN A 222 -23.19 6.02 29.98
N ASP A 223 -23.98 5.61 28.99
CA ASP A 223 -25.14 4.70 29.12
C ASP A 223 -24.74 3.23 29.33
N LEU A 224 -23.46 2.90 29.17
CA LEU A 224 -22.95 1.52 29.27
C LEU A 224 -22.91 0.97 30.71
N GLY A 225 -23.32 1.75 31.70
CA GLY A 225 -23.51 1.32 33.09
C GLY A 225 -22.21 0.93 33.81
N GLU A 226 -22.34 0.56 35.09
CA GLU A 226 -21.22 0.20 35.99
C GLU A 226 -20.54 -1.15 35.68
N THR A 227 -20.96 -1.86 34.63
CA THR A 227 -20.37 -3.15 34.27
C THR A 227 -19.02 -2.96 33.58
N PRO A 228 -17.94 -3.60 34.06
CA PRO A 228 -16.62 -3.44 33.46
C PRO A 228 -16.60 -4.01 32.05
N HIS A 229 -16.35 -3.16 31.07
CA HIS A 229 -16.17 -3.53 29.68
C HIS A 229 -14.79 -3.09 29.18
N ARG A 230 -14.13 -3.98 28.45
CA ARG A 230 -12.97 -3.61 27.62
C ARG A 230 -13.48 -3.07 26.29
N ILE A 231 -13.23 -1.79 26.03
CA ILE A 231 -13.81 -1.09 24.88
C ILE A 231 -12.68 -0.63 23.95
N ALA A 232 -12.79 -0.97 22.68
CA ALA A 232 -11.95 -0.42 21.63
C ALA A 232 -12.68 0.67 20.84
N VAL A 233 -12.00 1.78 20.55
CA VAL A 233 -12.46 2.81 19.63
C VAL A 233 -11.45 2.94 18.49
N ILE A 234 -11.85 2.62 17.27
CA ILE A 234 -11.06 2.88 16.07
C ILE A 234 -11.48 4.22 15.47
N CYS A 235 -10.52 5.09 15.18
CA CYS A 235 -10.80 6.34 14.49
C CYS A 235 -9.75 6.65 13.41
N PHE A 236 -10.20 7.35 12.38
CA PHE A 236 -9.38 7.84 11.27
C PHE A 236 -9.22 9.37 11.38
N PRO A 237 -8.20 9.97 10.74
CA PRO A 237 -8.04 11.42 10.75
C PRO A 237 -9.30 12.11 10.19
N PRO A 238 -9.54 13.40 10.49
CA PRO A 238 -8.79 14.19 11.45
C PRO A 238 -9.07 13.73 12.89
N TRP A 239 -8.02 13.42 13.64
CA TRP A 239 -8.14 12.93 15.02
C TRP A 239 -8.61 14.01 16.00
N SER A 240 -8.78 15.24 15.55
CA SER A 240 -9.43 16.29 16.35
C SER A 240 -10.88 15.93 16.72
N ARG A 241 -11.54 15.01 15.98
CA ARG A 241 -12.91 14.56 16.26
C ARG A 241 -13.03 13.73 17.54
N VAL A 242 -11.91 13.22 18.06
CA VAL A 242 -11.87 12.39 19.27
C VAL A 242 -11.33 13.12 20.49
N ILE A 243 -11.07 14.44 20.39
CA ILE A 243 -10.54 15.26 21.50
C ILE A 243 -11.39 15.14 22.78
N GLY A 244 -12.73 15.09 22.65
CA GLY A 244 -13.63 14.93 23.82
C GLY A 244 -13.69 13.52 24.42
N LEU A 245 -13.01 12.55 23.83
CA LEU A 245 -12.88 11.19 24.40
C LEU A 245 -11.58 11.03 25.17
N GLU A 246 -10.60 11.91 24.97
CA GLU A 246 -9.28 11.83 25.59
C GLU A 246 -9.38 11.84 27.12
N ASP A 247 -10.33 12.58 27.69
CA ASP A 247 -10.62 12.64 29.13
C ASP A 247 -11.17 11.32 29.71
N ILE A 248 -11.72 10.45 28.85
CA ILE A 248 -12.32 9.15 29.20
C ILE A 248 -11.41 7.98 28.78
N CYS A 249 -10.45 8.23 27.88
CA CYS A 249 -9.53 7.21 27.38
C CYS A 249 -8.50 6.84 28.43
N THR A 250 -8.35 5.55 28.68
CA THR A 250 -7.27 5.02 29.53
C THR A 250 -5.95 4.97 28.76
N THR A 251 -6.03 4.66 27.46
CA THR A 251 -4.85 4.53 26.60
C THR A 251 -5.14 4.99 25.18
N ARG A 252 -4.26 5.83 24.62
CA ARG A 252 -4.30 6.28 23.22
C ARG A 252 -3.10 5.76 22.47
N TYR A 253 -3.36 5.12 21.34
CA TYR A 253 -2.33 4.69 20.41
C TYR A 253 -2.55 5.37 19.07
N GLN A 254 -1.50 6.02 18.58
CA GLN A 254 -1.48 6.62 17.26
C GLN A 254 -0.57 5.80 16.37
N VAL A 255 -1.17 5.14 15.40
CA VAL A 255 -0.42 4.43 14.36
C VAL A 255 -0.07 5.46 13.28
N ASP A 256 1.16 5.41 12.83
CA ASP A 256 1.69 6.22 11.73
C ASP A 256 2.59 5.36 10.82
N GLU A 257 3.15 5.98 9.79
CA GLU A 257 4.05 5.33 8.84
C GLU A 257 5.34 4.78 9.48
N LEU A 258 5.69 5.26 10.68
CA LEU A 258 6.89 4.86 11.42
C LEU A 258 6.60 3.78 12.46
N THR A 259 5.33 3.44 12.69
CA THR A 259 4.93 2.44 13.67
C THR A 259 5.44 1.06 13.23
N HIS A 260 6.33 0.47 14.03
CA HIS A 260 6.97 -0.79 13.69
C HIS A 260 6.02 -1.96 13.88
N SER A 261 6.27 -3.08 13.19
CA SER A 261 5.49 -4.32 13.38
C SER A 261 5.61 -4.92 14.78
N GLU A 262 6.48 -4.40 15.65
CA GLU A 262 6.59 -4.76 17.07
C GLU A 262 5.51 -4.08 17.91
N ASP A 263 4.94 -2.98 17.43
CA ASP A 263 3.90 -2.21 18.11
C ASP A 263 2.49 -2.77 17.83
N LEU A 264 2.36 -3.94 17.20
CA LEU A 264 1.07 -4.59 16.93
C LEU A 264 0.34 -5.03 18.20
N ALA A 265 1.02 -5.06 19.35
CA ALA A 265 0.40 -5.27 20.66
C ALA A 265 -0.73 -4.25 20.93
N VAL A 266 -0.69 -3.08 20.28
CA VAL A 266 -1.72 -2.05 20.29
C VAL A 266 -3.11 -2.55 19.86
N PHE A 267 -3.19 -3.63 19.08
CA PHE A 267 -4.46 -4.19 18.63
C PHE A 267 -5.05 -5.25 19.58
N ASN A 268 -4.39 -5.52 20.70
CA ASN A 268 -4.93 -6.35 21.76
C ASN A 268 -5.32 -5.48 22.95
N ALA A 269 -6.37 -5.89 23.66
CA ALA A 269 -6.74 -5.23 24.91
C ALA A 269 -5.60 -5.35 25.91
N VAL A 270 -5.17 -4.20 26.43
CA VAL A 270 -4.18 -4.12 27.49
C VAL A 270 -4.89 -3.95 28.83
N ASP A 271 -4.47 -4.73 29.83
CA ASP A 271 -4.97 -4.57 31.18
C ASP A 271 -4.47 -3.24 31.76
N GLY A 272 -5.39 -2.45 32.31
CA GLY A 272 -5.03 -1.28 33.10
C GLY A 272 -4.37 -1.70 34.42
N PRO A 273 -3.59 -0.81 35.08
CA PRO A 273 -2.89 -1.10 36.32
C PRO A 273 -3.80 -1.53 37.50
N SER A 274 -5.13 -1.37 37.38
CA SER A 274 -6.12 -1.61 38.44
C SER A 274 -7.27 -2.56 38.06
N GLY A 275 -7.23 -3.25 36.91
CA GLY A 275 -8.40 -3.99 36.38
C GLY A 275 -9.41 -3.09 35.63
N PRO A 276 -10.48 -3.64 35.02
CA PRO A 276 -11.27 -2.94 34.00
C PRO A 276 -12.18 -1.84 34.62
N PRO A 277 -12.55 -0.77 33.86
CA PRO A 277 -12.66 -0.70 32.39
C PRO A 277 -11.52 0.09 31.70
N THR A 278 -10.92 -0.50 30.66
CA THR A 278 -9.95 0.17 29.79
C THR A 278 -10.64 0.58 28.48
N LEU A 279 -10.83 1.89 28.28
CA LEU A 279 -11.18 2.41 26.96
C LEU A 279 -9.89 2.70 26.18
N GLN A 280 -9.71 1.98 25.08
CA GLN A 280 -8.52 2.05 24.24
C GLN A 280 -8.86 2.72 22.91
N LEU A 281 -8.23 3.87 22.66
CA LEU A 281 -8.36 4.62 21.41
C LEU A 281 -7.24 4.24 20.45
N ILE A 282 -7.60 3.73 19.28
CA ILE A 282 -6.69 3.32 18.22
C ILE A 282 -6.89 4.27 17.03
N CYS A 283 -5.96 5.22 16.88
CA CYS A 283 -5.95 6.20 15.80
C CYS A 283 -5.17 5.63 14.61
N LEU A 284 -5.85 5.36 13.51
CA LEU A 284 -5.26 4.74 12.31
C LEU A 284 -5.17 5.75 11.17
N PRO A 285 -4.06 5.80 10.40
CA PRO A 285 -4.00 6.62 9.20
C PRO A 285 -4.91 6.03 8.11
N TYR A 286 -5.32 6.86 7.15
CA TYR A 286 -6.25 6.44 6.10
C TYR A 286 -5.77 5.27 5.28
N GLU A 287 -4.46 5.09 5.16
CA GLU A 287 -3.80 4.08 4.32
C GLU A 287 -3.44 2.81 5.11
N PHE A 288 -3.73 2.76 6.41
CA PHE A 288 -3.35 1.60 7.23
C PHE A 288 -4.20 0.38 6.90
N ARG A 289 -3.57 -0.70 6.44
CA ARG A 289 -4.26 -1.91 5.98
C ARG A 289 -3.84 -3.21 6.65
N ALA A 290 -2.81 -3.20 7.49
CA ALA A 290 -2.20 -4.38 8.12
C ALA A 290 -3.24 -5.44 8.54
N PRO A 291 -3.04 -6.74 8.23
CA PRO A 291 -4.05 -7.79 8.36
C PRO A 291 -4.17 -8.28 9.82
N VAL A 292 -4.38 -7.35 10.74
CA VAL A 292 -4.34 -7.59 12.18
C VAL A 292 -5.74 -7.98 12.67
N GLN A 293 -5.82 -9.02 13.50
CA GLN A 293 -7.00 -9.30 14.30
C GLN A 293 -6.97 -8.47 15.58
N ILE A 294 -8.12 -7.91 15.95
CA ILE A 294 -8.25 -7.05 17.14
C ILE A 294 -8.89 -7.87 18.25
N GLY A 295 -8.10 -8.18 19.28
CA GLY A 295 -8.42 -9.18 20.29
C GLY A 295 -8.64 -8.61 21.68
N GLY A 296 -9.44 -9.31 22.49
CA GLY A 296 -9.54 -9.06 23.94
C GLY A 296 -10.52 -7.95 24.37
N PHE A 297 -11.32 -7.41 23.46
CA PHE A 297 -12.34 -6.40 23.74
C PHE A 297 -13.74 -7.02 23.82
N ASP A 298 -14.59 -6.50 24.70
CA ASP A 298 -15.99 -6.90 24.84
C ASP A 298 -16.89 -6.15 23.85
N ARG A 299 -16.53 -4.90 23.56
CA ARG A 299 -17.26 -4.01 22.66
C ARG A 299 -16.29 -3.17 21.82
N ALA A 300 -16.71 -2.85 20.61
CA ALA A 300 -15.92 -2.02 19.70
C ALA A 300 -16.77 -0.95 19.03
N PHE A 301 -16.17 0.22 18.87
CA PHE A 301 -16.73 1.36 18.15
C PHE A 301 -15.79 1.76 17.02
N ILE A 302 -16.34 2.04 15.84
CA ILE A 302 -15.59 2.48 14.67
C ILE A 302 -16.13 3.83 14.22
N LEU A 303 -15.28 4.84 14.26
CA LEU A 303 -15.59 6.19 13.82
C LEU A 303 -15.04 6.39 12.41
N VAL A 304 -15.93 6.30 11.43
CA VAL A 304 -15.58 6.58 10.03
C VAL A 304 -15.39 8.09 9.85
N SER A 305 -14.35 8.47 9.13
CA SER A 305 -14.08 9.85 8.78
C SER A 305 -14.77 10.24 7.48
N PRO A 306 -15.52 11.35 7.43
CA PRO A 306 -16.12 11.85 6.19
C PRO A 306 -15.09 12.51 5.26
N HIS A 307 -13.86 12.72 5.72
CA HIS A 307 -12.82 13.41 4.96
C HIS A 307 -11.52 12.62 4.90
N VAL A 308 -10.72 12.86 3.87
CA VAL A 308 -9.35 12.39 3.69
C VAL A 308 -8.44 13.56 3.37
N GLN A 309 -7.25 13.58 3.96
CA GLN A 309 -6.17 14.49 3.55
C GLN A 309 -5.40 13.83 2.42
N GLN A 310 -5.31 14.50 1.27
CA GLN A 310 -4.64 13.94 0.10
C GLN A 310 -3.96 15.03 -0.72
N THR A 311 -2.83 14.69 -1.32
CA THR A 311 -2.21 15.51 -2.37
C THR A 311 -2.86 15.20 -3.71
N ILE A 312 -3.47 16.22 -4.32
CA ILE A 312 -4.17 16.08 -5.59
C ILE A 312 -3.51 16.94 -6.66
N LEU A 313 -3.79 16.62 -7.92
CA LEU A 313 -3.48 17.55 -8.98
C LEU A 313 -4.60 18.59 -9.12
N ASP A 314 -4.29 19.86 -8.89
CA ASP A 314 -5.21 20.94 -9.20
C ASP A 314 -5.31 21.12 -10.72
N GLY A 315 -6.46 20.73 -11.29
CA GLY A 315 -6.71 20.84 -12.73
C GLY A 315 -6.68 22.27 -13.29
N ARG A 316 -6.78 23.31 -12.44
CA ARG A 316 -6.69 24.71 -12.89
C ARG A 316 -5.24 25.18 -13.00
N THR A 317 -4.42 24.86 -12.00
CA THR A 317 -3.04 25.34 -11.94
C THR A 317 -2.03 24.34 -12.49
N GLY A 318 -2.41 23.07 -12.65
CA GLY A 318 -1.51 21.98 -13.02
C GLY A 318 -0.49 21.64 -11.94
N HIS A 319 -0.66 22.15 -10.71
CA HIS A 319 0.23 21.92 -9.57
C HIS A 319 -0.36 20.93 -8.57
N LEU A 320 0.52 20.26 -7.83
CA LEU A 320 0.11 19.43 -6.70
C LEU A 320 -0.32 20.33 -5.54
N ALA A 321 -1.46 19.99 -4.94
CA ALA A 321 -2.00 20.71 -3.80
C ALA A 321 -2.49 19.73 -2.74
N ASP A 322 -2.12 19.98 -1.49
CA ASP A 322 -2.65 19.25 -0.35
C ASP A 322 -4.00 19.82 0.06
N GLY A 323 -4.97 18.94 0.32
CA GLY A 323 -6.30 19.38 0.73
C GLY A 323 -7.08 18.31 1.49
N SER A 324 -8.12 18.79 2.18
CA SER A 324 -9.13 17.95 2.81
C SER A 324 -10.26 17.70 1.82
N PHE A 325 -10.47 16.45 1.42
CA PHE A 325 -11.51 16.04 0.48
C PHE A 325 -12.52 15.15 1.17
N HIS A 326 -13.74 15.08 0.63
CA HIS A 326 -14.71 14.08 1.07
C HIS A 326 -14.26 12.68 0.65
N ILE A 327 -14.48 11.69 1.50
CA ILE A 327 -14.19 10.30 1.16
C ILE A 327 -15.23 9.74 0.19
N PHE A 328 -14.78 8.84 -0.69
CA PHE A 328 -15.64 8.11 -1.61
C PHE A 328 -16.33 6.93 -0.90
N PRO A 329 -17.47 6.42 -1.43
CA PRO A 329 -18.16 5.26 -0.85
C PRO A 329 -17.25 4.06 -0.61
N GLU A 330 -16.27 3.82 -1.49
CA GLU A 330 -15.33 2.71 -1.34
C GLU A 330 -14.35 2.93 -0.19
N GLN A 331 -13.87 4.15 0.01
CA GLN A 331 -13.03 4.50 1.16
C GLN A 331 -13.83 4.43 2.46
N GLU A 332 -15.13 4.79 2.43
CA GLU A 332 -16.03 4.64 3.57
C GLU A 332 -16.23 3.17 3.92
N MET A 333 -16.49 2.34 2.92
CA MET A 333 -16.63 0.90 3.06
C MET A 333 -15.35 0.26 3.59
N GLU A 334 -14.19 0.74 3.16
CA GLU A 334 -12.88 0.31 3.62
C GLU A 334 -12.66 0.62 5.10
N GLN A 335 -12.93 1.86 5.53
CA GLN A 335 -12.88 2.23 6.95
C GLN A 335 -13.88 1.43 7.79
N ALA A 336 -15.13 1.30 7.32
CA ALA A 336 -16.16 0.51 7.99
C ALA A 336 -15.82 -0.99 8.04
N SER A 337 -15.01 -1.49 7.11
CA SER A 337 -14.69 -2.91 7.03
C SER A 337 -13.91 -3.40 8.25
N TRP A 338 -13.22 -2.51 8.98
CA TRP A 338 -12.53 -2.81 10.25
C TRP A 338 -13.43 -3.50 11.27
N ALA A 339 -14.76 -3.37 11.16
CA ALA A 339 -15.73 -4.12 11.96
C ALA A 339 -15.53 -5.64 11.88
N ASN A 340 -14.97 -6.13 10.78
CA ASN A 340 -14.72 -7.55 10.56
C ASN A 340 -13.39 -8.02 11.16
N ARG A 341 -12.59 -7.16 11.81
CA ARG A 341 -11.29 -7.54 12.39
C ARG A 341 -11.35 -7.92 13.86
N PHE A 342 -12.43 -7.56 14.55
CA PHE A 342 -12.62 -7.87 15.96
C PHE A 342 -12.90 -9.35 16.21
N THR A 343 -12.40 -9.86 17.33
CA THR A 343 -12.71 -11.21 17.82
C THR A 343 -14.04 -11.26 18.57
N CYS A 344 -14.58 -10.12 19.00
CA CYS A 344 -15.88 -10.07 19.67
C CYS A 344 -17.04 -10.33 18.70
N PRO A 345 -18.23 -10.72 19.20
CA PRO A 345 -19.40 -10.93 18.36
C PRO A 345 -19.75 -9.68 17.53
N SER A 346 -20.19 -9.86 16.28
CA SER A 346 -20.54 -8.73 15.40
C SER A 346 -21.64 -7.82 15.96
N SER A 347 -22.49 -8.33 16.86
CA SER A 347 -23.48 -7.54 17.60
C SER A 347 -22.87 -6.54 18.58
N SER A 348 -21.61 -6.76 18.99
CA SER A 348 -20.86 -5.91 19.90
C SER A 348 -19.97 -4.88 19.17
N VAL A 349 -20.09 -4.77 17.85
CA VAL A 349 -19.34 -3.82 17.03
C VAL A 349 -20.29 -2.80 16.43
N THR A 350 -20.06 -1.52 16.72
CA THR A 350 -20.88 -0.42 16.19
C THR A 350 -20.05 0.48 15.29
N VAL A 351 -20.56 0.77 14.09
CA VAL A 351 -19.91 1.65 13.12
C VAL A 351 -20.70 2.96 13.02
N PHE A 352 -20.05 4.08 13.33
CA PHE A 352 -20.60 5.41 13.19
C PHE A 352 -20.16 6.01 11.86
N ARG A 353 -21.14 6.45 11.06
CA ARG A 353 -20.95 7.06 9.74
C ARG A 353 -21.48 8.48 9.75
N ASP A 354 -20.74 9.38 9.12
CA ASP A 354 -21.11 10.78 8.99
C ASP A 354 -21.66 11.03 7.57
N ARG A 355 -22.98 11.08 7.43
CA ARG A 355 -23.70 11.23 6.15
C ARG A 355 -24.17 12.67 5.90
N THR A 356 -23.33 13.65 6.20
CA THR A 356 -23.71 15.07 6.16
C THR A 356 -23.99 15.64 4.76
N ARG A 357 -23.67 14.92 3.66
CA ARG A 357 -24.08 15.32 2.29
C ARG A 357 -24.44 14.13 1.39
N PRO A 358 -25.48 14.23 0.55
CA PRO A 358 -25.69 13.30 -0.56
C PRO A 358 -24.60 13.51 -1.63
N TRP A 359 -24.01 12.41 -2.11
CA TRP A 359 -23.00 12.39 -3.16
C TRP A 359 -23.52 12.99 -4.47
N ASN A 360 -22.76 13.90 -5.09
CA ASN A 360 -23.06 14.34 -6.46
C ASN A 360 -22.41 13.37 -7.46
N ALA A 361 -23.07 13.13 -8.60
CA ALA A 361 -22.55 12.25 -9.65
C ALA A 361 -21.19 12.70 -10.25
N ARG A 362 -20.78 13.97 -10.07
CA ARG A 362 -19.45 14.46 -10.45
C ARG A 362 -18.35 14.13 -9.42
N ASP A 363 -18.74 13.73 -8.22
CA ASP A 363 -17.86 13.26 -7.14
C ASP A 363 -17.81 11.71 -7.09
N ALA A 364 -18.17 11.04 -8.20
CA ALA A 364 -18.37 9.58 -8.24
C ALA A 364 -17.10 8.78 -8.58
N GLU A 365 -16.01 9.43 -9.01
CA GLU A 365 -14.77 8.72 -9.34
C GLU A 365 -13.78 8.81 -8.18
N ARG A 366 -13.41 7.64 -7.64
CA ARG A 366 -12.39 7.48 -6.62
C ARG A 366 -11.08 8.13 -7.07
N ARG A 367 -10.56 9.06 -6.26
CA ARG A 367 -9.21 9.62 -6.45
C ARG A 367 -8.16 8.57 -6.12
N VAL A 368 -7.23 8.37 -7.03
CA VAL A 368 -6.22 7.31 -7.00
C VAL A 368 -4.84 7.93 -7.19
N LEU A 369 -3.83 7.39 -6.50
CA LEU A 369 -2.50 8.02 -6.45
C LEU A 369 -1.87 8.14 -7.84
N VAL A 370 -2.01 7.12 -8.70
CA VAL A 370 -1.54 7.16 -10.09
C VAL A 370 -2.31 8.16 -10.96
N GLY A 371 -3.56 8.47 -10.63
CA GLY A 371 -4.33 9.52 -11.32
C GLY A 371 -3.94 10.93 -10.88
N ASP A 372 -3.40 11.06 -9.67
CA ASP A 372 -3.09 12.33 -9.01
C ASP A 372 -1.57 12.49 -8.76
N GLY A 373 -1.14 12.43 -7.49
CA GLY A 373 0.19 12.80 -7.03
C GLY A 373 1.34 11.96 -7.63
N GLN A 374 1.08 10.71 -7.99
CA GLN A 374 2.10 9.77 -8.47
C GLN A 374 2.10 9.59 -9.99
N LEU A 375 1.21 10.26 -10.73
CA LEU A 375 1.08 10.09 -12.18
C LEU A 375 2.41 10.29 -12.93
N ALA A 376 3.12 11.37 -12.61
CA ALA A 376 4.36 11.70 -13.29
C ALA A 376 5.46 10.65 -13.02
N GLY A 377 5.61 10.19 -11.78
CA GLY A 377 6.56 9.14 -11.47
C GLY A 377 6.15 7.77 -12.00
N PHE A 378 4.86 7.46 -12.02
CA PHE A 378 4.35 6.25 -12.68
C PHE A 378 4.73 6.23 -14.17
N LEU A 379 4.49 7.33 -14.90
CA LEU A 379 4.87 7.47 -16.30
C LEU A 379 6.39 7.39 -16.50
N ALA A 380 7.16 8.03 -15.62
CA ALA A 380 8.62 7.97 -15.65
C ALA A 380 9.12 6.52 -15.48
N ALA A 381 8.60 5.80 -14.48
CA ALA A 381 8.93 4.41 -14.22
C ALA A 381 8.50 3.49 -15.37
N LEU A 382 7.28 3.68 -15.89
CA LEU A 382 6.77 2.93 -17.03
C LEU A 382 7.67 3.10 -18.26
N SER A 383 8.19 4.31 -18.50
CA SER A 383 9.14 4.57 -19.60
C SER A 383 10.47 3.83 -19.48
N ASN A 384 10.82 3.33 -18.28
CA ASN A 384 12.01 2.53 -18.05
C ASN A 384 11.79 1.04 -18.34
N LEU A 385 10.53 0.59 -18.38
CA LEU A 385 10.21 -0.82 -18.49
C LEU A 385 10.50 -1.34 -19.88
N ASP A 386 10.91 -2.61 -19.94
CA ASP A 386 11.06 -3.34 -21.21
C ASP A 386 9.71 -3.51 -21.92
N PHE A 387 8.62 -3.55 -21.16
CA PHE A 387 7.26 -3.70 -21.66
C PHE A 387 6.57 -2.38 -21.98
N ARG A 388 7.27 -1.23 -21.91
CA ARG A 388 6.66 0.10 -22.12
C ARG A 388 5.93 0.24 -23.46
N SER A 389 6.42 -0.45 -24.49
CA SER A 389 5.85 -0.45 -25.84
C SER A 389 4.95 -1.65 -26.12
N SER A 390 4.83 -2.60 -25.18
CA SER A 390 4.02 -3.80 -25.35
C SER A 390 2.52 -3.47 -25.23
N PRO A 391 1.62 -4.37 -25.67
CA PRO A 391 0.20 -4.23 -25.42
C PRO A 391 -0.13 -4.05 -23.93
N ALA A 392 0.60 -4.69 -23.03
CA ALA A 392 0.42 -4.53 -21.58
C ALA A 392 0.79 -3.11 -21.11
N GLY A 393 1.91 -2.55 -21.58
CA GLY A 393 2.30 -1.17 -21.27
C GLY A 393 1.30 -0.14 -21.82
N LYS A 394 0.82 -0.34 -23.05
CA LYS A 394 -0.23 0.52 -23.64
C LYS A 394 -1.56 0.40 -22.90
N TYR A 395 -1.95 -0.83 -22.54
CA TYR A 395 -3.18 -1.07 -21.80
C TYR A 395 -3.14 -0.46 -20.39
N ALA A 396 -2.00 -0.54 -19.71
CA ALA A 396 -1.80 0.11 -18.42
C ALA A 396 -2.03 1.63 -18.47
N MET A 397 -1.55 2.28 -19.53
CA MET A 397 -1.74 3.71 -19.77
C MET A 397 -3.20 4.10 -19.96
N ASP A 398 -4.04 3.18 -20.43
CA ASP A 398 -5.47 3.43 -20.67
C ASP A 398 -6.34 2.99 -19.49
N VAL A 399 -5.88 2.02 -18.69
CA VAL A 399 -6.59 1.53 -17.50
C VAL A 399 -6.38 2.43 -16.29
N PHE A 400 -5.14 2.83 -16.02
CA PHE A 400 -4.81 3.56 -14.80
C PHE A 400 -4.94 5.08 -14.95
N ILE A 401 -4.99 5.58 -16.18
CA ILE A 401 -4.99 7.02 -16.47
C ILE A 401 -6.19 7.37 -17.34
N VAL A 402 -7.27 7.78 -16.68
CA VAL A 402 -8.55 8.11 -17.35
C VAL A 402 -8.42 9.43 -18.13
N ASP A 403 -7.79 10.46 -17.54
CA ASP A 403 -7.62 11.75 -18.20
C ASP A 403 -6.44 11.78 -19.17
N ARG A 404 -6.78 11.73 -20.46
CA ARG A 404 -5.82 11.80 -21.55
C ARG A 404 -5.11 13.15 -21.64
N THR A 405 -5.72 14.25 -21.22
CA THR A 405 -5.10 15.59 -21.31
C THR A 405 -3.99 15.74 -20.29
N THR A 406 -4.28 15.49 -19.01
CA THR A 406 -3.25 15.43 -17.96
C THR A 406 -2.12 14.47 -18.32
N ARG A 407 -2.45 13.27 -18.84
CA ARG A 407 -1.44 12.30 -19.30
C ARG A 407 -0.47 12.91 -20.32
N ARG A 408 -1.00 13.62 -21.32
CA ARG A 408 -0.20 14.23 -22.40
C ARG A 408 0.71 15.32 -21.86
N ASP A 409 0.20 16.19 -20.99
CA ASP A 409 0.98 17.29 -20.44
C ASP A 409 2.11 16.78 -19.52
N ARG A 410 1.85 15.72 -18.76
CA ARG A 410 2.89 15.06 -17.95
C ARG A 410 3.95 14.38 -18.80
N LEU A 411 3.58 13.68 -19.87
CA LEU A 411 4.57 13.10 -20.78
C LEU A 411 5.44 14.18 -21.44
N ARG A 412 4.87 15.31 -21.84
CA ARG A 412 5.65 16.45 -22.37
C ARG A 412 6.61 17.01 -21.33
N GLN A 413 6.16 17.19 -20.09
CA GLN A 413 7.00 17.68 -19.01
C GLN A 413 8.17 16.72 -18.72
N LEU A 414 7.91 15.42 -18.64
CA LEU A 414 8.95 14.41 -18.42
C LEU A 414 9.96 14.36 -19.59
N ASN A 415 9.47 14.55 -20.82
CA ASN A 415 10.32 14.65 -22.00
C ASN A 415 11.20 15.91 -21.98
N GLN A 416 10.65 17.06 -21.56
CA GLN A 416 11.42 18.30 -21.38
C GLN A 416 12.47 18.18 -20.28
N MET A 417 12.19 17.41 -19.22
CA MET A 417 13.14 17.10 -18.15
C MET A 417 14.20 16.06 -18.58
N GLY A 418 14.10 15.48 -19.78
CA GLY A 418 14.99 14.43 -20.27
C GLY A 418 14.82 13.09 -19.55
N ILE A 419 13.73 12.89 -18.78
CA ILE A 419 13.50 11.65 -18.03
C ILE A 419 13.09 10.52 -18.97
N CYS A 420 12.19 10.81 -19.92
CA CYS A 420 11.75 9.88 -20.93
C CYS A 420 11.84 10.50 -22.32
N ARG A 421 11.80 9.66 -23.37
CA ARG A 421 11.66 10.09 -24.76
C ARG A 421 10.31 9.65 -25.28
N VAL A 422 9.58 10.58 -25.88
CA VAL A 422 8.28 10.32 -26.50
C VAL A 422 8.24 10.84 -27.92
N SER A 423 7.51 10.14 -28.78
CA SER A 423 7.24 10.57 -30.16
C SER A 423 6.25 11.74 -30.20
N ASP A 424 6.03 12.33 -31.39
CA ASP A 424 4.99 13.35 -31.60
C ASP A 424 3.57 12.85 -31.24
N LYS A 425 3.37 11.53 -31.31
CA LYS A 425 2.12 10.86 -30.91
C LYS A 425 2.05 10.60 -29.40
N LEU A 426 3.07 11.00 -28.65
CA LEU A 426 3.25 10.78 -27.20
C LEU A 426 3.30 9.29 -26.83
N GLU A 427 3.90 8.49 -27.70
CA GLU A 427 4.26 7.09 -27.41
C GLU A 427 5.71 7.02 -26.95
N PHE A 428 6.03 6.15 -26.00
CA PHE A 428 7.40 5.95 -25.54
C PHE A 428 8.31 5.45 -26.67
N CYS A 429 9.47 6.09 -26.81
CA CYS A 429 10.48 5.67 -27.78
C CYS A 429 11.25 4.43 -27.29
N SER A 430 11.97 3.80 -28.23
CA SER A 430 12.94 2.73 -27.93
C SER A 430 14.12 3.22 -27.09
N ASP A 431 14.46 4.50 -27.23
CA ASP A 431 15.56 5.10 -26.49
C ASP A 431 15.12 5.53 -25.10
N TYR A 432 16.01 5.36 -24.13
CA TYR A 432 15.81 5.88 -22.78
C TYR A 432 16.12 7.38 -22.73
N GLY A 433 15.41 8.12 -21.88
CA GLY A 433 15.69 9.54 -21.65
C GLY A 433 16.99 9.73 -20.88
N LEU A 434 17.05 9.12 -19.69
CA LEU A 434 18.25 9.11 -18.83
C LEU A 434 19.24 8.00 -19.25
N SER A 435 20.52 8.22 -18.99
CA SER A 435 21.60 7.27 -19.27
C SER A 435 22.54 7.09 -18.08
N GLY A 436 23.31 6.00 -18.07
CA GLY A 436 24.40 5.76 -17.12
C GLY A 436 23.96 5.68 -15.66
N THR A 437 24.82 6.18 -14.76
CA THR A 437 24.60 6.13 -13.30
C THR A 437 23.41 6.96 -12.84
N THR A 438 23.15 8.10 -13.50
CA THR A 438 21.98 8.94 -13.21
C THR A 438 20.67 8.19 -13.44
N ARG A 439 20.60 7.35 -14.48
CA ARG A 439 19.42 6.52 -14.74
C ARG A 439 19.19 5.53 -13.58
N SER A 440 20.22 4.81 -13.16
CA SER A 440 20.10 3.85 -12.05
C SER A 440 19.65 4.56 -10.78
N ALA A 441 20.39 5.60 -10.37
CA ALA A 441 20.09 6.36 -9.16
C ALA A 441 18.68 6.96 -9.19
N PHE A 442 18.23 7.49 -10.33
CA PHE A 442 16.89 8.04 -10.47
C PHE A 442 15.79 7.01 -10.18
N TYR A 443 15.87 5.83 -10.81
CA TYR A 443 14.84 4.81 -10.64
C TYR A 443 14.90 4.09 -9.29
N ASP A 444 16.08 4.04 -8.66
CA ASP A 444 16.24 3.53 -7.28
C ASP A 444 15.64 4.51 -6.26
N LEU A 445 15.79 5.82 -6.49
CA LEU A 445 15.26 6.88 -5.62
C LEU A 445 13.77 7.16 -5.84
N LEU A 446 13.22 6.84 -7.01
CA LEU A 446 11.85 7.21 -7.36
C LEU A 446 10.79 6.64 -6.37
N PRO A 447 10.84 5.36 -5.96
CA PRO A 447 9.96 4.84 -4.90
C PRO A 447 10.23 5.52 -3.54
N MET A 448 11.48 5.88 -3.23
CA MET A 448 11.83 6.55 -1.97
C MET A 448 11.24 7.95 -1.86
N PHE A 449 10.90 8.59 -2.98
CA PHE A 449 10.26 9.90 -3.03
C PHE A 449 8.77 9.82 -3.41
N ASP A 450 8.09 8.71 -3.09
CA ASP A 450 6.67 8.48 -3.38
C ASP A 450 6.31 8.73 -4.85
N TYR A 451 7.22 8.39 -5.75
CA TYR A 451 7.08 8.63 -7.18
C TYR A 451 6.97 10.11 -7.56
N ASP A 452 7.58 11.04 -6.81
CA ASP A 452 7.87 12.40 -7.30
C ASP A 452 9.15 12.39 -8.17
N PRO A 453 9.03 12.48 -9.51
CA PRO A 453 10.17 12.44 -10.39
C PRO A 453 11.06 13.69 -10.29
N ARG A 454 10.55 14.79 -9.75
CA ARG A 454 11.34 16.04 -9.62
C ARG A 454 12.34 15.91 -8.49
N LEU A 455 11.90 15.41 -7.34
CA LEU A 455 12.77 15.17 -6.19
C LEU A 455 13.76 14.03 -6.48
N ALA A 456 13.27 12.94 -7.07
CA ALA A 456 14.13 11.83 -7.48
C ALA A 456 15.21 12.27 -8.47
N LEU A 457 14.85 13.04 -9.51
CA LEU A 457 15.83 13.57 -10.47
C LEU A 457 16.78 14.55 -9.80
N PHE A 458 16.27 15.48 -9.00
CA PHE A 458 17.09 16.46 -8.28
C PHE A 458 18.20 15.73 -7.51
N VAL A 459 17.88 14.72 -6.71
CA VAL A 459 18.88 13.95 -5.95
C VAL A 459 19.79 13.13 -6.87
N ALA A 460 19.26 12.49 -7.91
CA ALA A 460 20.02 11.64 -8.83
C ALA A 460 21.00 12.40 -9.76
N LEU A 461 20.81 13.70 -9.97
CA LEU A 461 21.71 14.50 -10.81
C LEU A 461 23.16 14.41 -10.29
N PRO A 462 24.14 14.15 -11.18
CA PRO A 462 25.51 13.88 -10.78
C PRO A 462 26.13 15.09 -10.10
N CYS A 463 26.87 14.85 -9.01
CA CYS A 463 27.64 15.85 -8.30
C CYS A 463 28.93 15.22 -7.76
N SER A 464 30.05 15.93 -7.84
CA SER A 464 31.34 15.46 -7.32
C SER A 464 31.56 15.79 -5.84
N ASP A 465 30.85 16.78 -5.31
CA ASP A 465 31.02 17.25 -3.93
C ASP A 465 30.04 16.53 -2.99
N LEU A 466 30.58 15.79 -2.02
CA LEU A 466 29.82 15.07 -1.00
C LEU A 466 28.93 16.00 -0.15
N ALA A 467 29.39 17.21 0.16
CA ALA A 467 28.59 18.18 0.90
C ALA A 467 27.35 18.59 0.10
N VAL A 468 27.50 18.80 -1.20
CA VAL A 468 26.37 19.14 -2.08
C VAL A 468 25.41 17.95 -2.20
N ILE A 469 25.91 16.72 -2.32
CA ILE A 469 25.06 15.51 -2.32
C ILE A 469 24.21 15.45 -1.04
N ASN A 470 24.82 15.64 0.13
CA ASN A 470 24.11 15.61 1.41
C ASN A 470 23.06 16.71 1.51
N VAL A 471 23.38 17.93 1.09
CA VAL A 471 22.41 19.04 1.07
C VAL A 471 21.24 18.74 0.14
N LYS A 472 21.47 18.12 -1.03
CA LYS A 472 20.39 17.70 -1.94
C LYS A 472 19.45 16.70 -1.27
N ILE A 473 20.00 15.70 -0.59
CA ILE A 473 19.23 14.67 0.13
C ILE A 473 18.41 15.31 1.26
N GLN A 474 19.02 16.16 2.09
CA GLN A 474 18.36 16.85 3.20
C GLN A 474 17.22 17.75 2.70
N LEU A 475 17.47 18.54 1.65
CA LEU A 475 16.45 19.40 1.07
C LEU A 475 15.29 18.60 0.49
N ALA A 476 15.58 17.51 -0.24
CA ALA A 476 14.55 16.66 -0.81
C ALA A 476 13.70 16.01 0.30
N ALA A 477 14.32 15.57 1.40
CA ALA A 477 13.61 15.04 2.56
C ALA A 477 12.75 16.11 3.26
N MET A 478 13.26 17.35 3.41
CA MET A 478 12.49 18.49 3.94
C MET A 478 11.25 18.80 3.11
N ILE A 479 11.36 18.75 1.78
CA ILE A 479 10.24 19.01 0.87
C ILE A 479 9.24 17.86 0.94
N LYS A 480 9.70 16.60 0.92
CA LYS A 480 8.83 15.42 0.96
C LYS A 480 8.05 15.30 2.27
N ILE A 481 8.77 15.30 3.41
CA ILE A 481 8.15 15.02 4.72
C ILE A 481 7.53 16.29 5.31
N GLY A 482 8.06 17.46 4.93
CA GLY A 482 7.70 18.75 5.47
C GLY A 482 8.56 19.14 6.67
N VAL A 483 9.02 20.39 6.67
CA VAL A 483 9.93 20.95 7.69
C VAL A 483 9.38 20.77 9.12
N ARG A 484 8.08 20.95 9.33
CA ARG A 484 7.45 20.87 10.66
C ARG A 484 7.47 19.46 11.26
N LYS A 485 7.41 18.42 10.42
CA LYS A 485 7.46 17.02 10.87
C LYS A 485 8.90 16.61 11.19
N LEU A 486 9.86 17.09 10.40
CA LEU A 486 11.28 16.75 10.58
C LEU A 486 11.97 17.53 11.71
N ILE A 487 11.64 18.80 11.86
CA ILE A 487 12.30 19.68 12.82
C ILE A 487 11.26 20.37 13.68
N GLN A 488 11.19 19.95 14.94
CA GLN A 488 10.35 20.59 15.96
C GLN A 488 11.21 21.54 16.79
N LEU A 489 11.14 22.83 16.47
CA LEU A 489 11.77 23.87 17.27
C LEU A 489 10.74 24.43 18.25
N ARG A 490 10.96 24.21 19.55
CA ARG A 490 10.19 24.89 20.59
C ARG A 490 10.74 26.29 20.76
N MET A 491 9.98 27.29 20.34
CA MET A 491 10.29 28.69 20.60
C MET A 491 9.73 29.08 21.97
N PRO A 492 10.54 29.56 22.91
CA PRO A 492 10.04 30.15 24.15
C PRO A 492 9.14 31.35 23.81
N ALA A 493 8.03 31.51 24.54
CA ALA A 493 7.02 32.54 24.26
C ALA A 493 7.57 33.98 24.36
N ASP A 494 8.71 34.15 25.03
CA ASP A 494 9.23 35.44 25.46
C ASP A 494 10.37 35.97 24.56
N ILE A 495 10.74 35.22 23.50
CA ILE A 495 11.89 35.55 22.64
C ILE A 495 11.39 36.01 21.27
N ASP A 496 11.89 37.18 20.82
CA ASP A 496 11.64 37.67 19.46
C ASP A 496 12.21 36.72 18.39
N HIS A 497 11.49 36.58 17.27
CA HIS A 497 11.86 35.71 16.16
C HIS A 497 13.26 36.01 15.60
N LYS A 498 13.67 37.28 15.52
CA LYS A 498 15.02 37.62 15.01
C LYS A 498 16.11 37.21 16.00
N GLN A 499 15.86 37.42 17.29
CA GLN A 499 16.80 37.02 18.34
C GLN A 499 16.89 35.49 18.47
N PHE A 500 15.76 34.79 18.34
CA PHE A 500 15.71 33.33 18.28
C PHE A 500 16.52 32.81 17.08
N HIS A 501 16.30 33.36 15.88
CA HIS A 501 17.05 32.96 14.68
C HIS A 501 18.56 33.23 14.81
N ALA A 502 18.96 34.41 15.31
CA ALA A 502 20.37 34.74 15.52
C ALA A 502 21.04 33.80 16.54
N ASN A 503 20.35 33.47 17.64
CA ASN A 503 20.82 32.50 18.62
C ASN A 503 20.93 31.10 18.01
N LEU A 504 19.95 30.72 17.20
CA LEU A 504 19.90 29.43 16.52
C LEU A 504 21.09 29.27 15.55
N VAL A 505 21.32 30.27 14.71
CA VAL A 505 22.47 30.33 13.79
C VAL A 505 23.79 30.27 14.54
N ARG A 506 23.94 31.04 15.63
CA ARG A 506 25.20 31.10 16.37
C ARG A 506 25.53 29.81 17.13
N ARG A 507 24.52 29.11 17.64
CA ARG A 507 24.73 27.99 18.58
C ARG A 507 24.62 26.60 17.94
N TYR A 508 23.79 26.44 16.91
CA TYR A 508 23.40 25.11 16.44
C TYR A 508 23.73 24.84 14.96
N CYS A 509 23.96 25.88 14.14
CA CYS A 509 24.29 25.70 12.73
C CYS A 509 25.77 25.30 12.55
N SER A 510 26.02 24.01 12.33
CA SER A 510 27.37 23.46 12.13
C SER A 510 27.50 22.50 10.93
N GLY A 511 26.40 22.30 10.19
CA GLY A 511 26.31 21.46 9.01
C GLY A 511 26.83 22.12 7.73
N TYR A 512 26.59 21.45 6.59
CA TYR A 512 27.16 21.81 5.29
C TYR A 512 26.80 23.23 4.81
N THR A 513 25.65 23.77 5.24
CA THR A 513 25.18 25.11 4.87
C THR A 513 25.42 26.18 5.95
N ALA A 514 26.23 25.92 6.98
CA ALA A 514 26.42 26.83 8.12
C ALA A 514 26.80 28.27 7.72
N ARG A 515 27.64 28.43 6.68
CA ARG A 515 28.04 29.75 6.15
C ARG A 515 26.89 30.55 5.54
N HIS A 516 25.82 29.89 5.13
CA HIS A 516 24.63 30.48 4.52
C HIS A 516 23.46 30.56 5.50
N ALA A 517 23.61 30.05 6.73
CA ALA A 517 22.51 29.95 7.70
C ALA A 517 21.87 31.31 8.04
N SER A 518 22.64 32.41 7.97
CA SER A 518 22.14 33.78 8.17
C SER A 518 21.29 34.32 7.02
N LEU A 519 21.29 33.67 5.85
CA LEU A 519 20.54 34.11 4.67
C LEU A 519 19.07 33.71 4.71
N GLY A 520 18.67 32.85 5.64
CA GLY A 520 17.27 32.50 5.83
C GLY A 520 17.04 31.21 6.59
N SER A 521 15.78 31.02 7.01
CA SER A 521 15.37 29.88 7.86
C SER A 521 15.68 28.52 7.22
N LEU A 522 15.49 28.35 5.91
CA LEU A 522 15.80 27.09 5.23
C LEU A 522 17.28 26.75 5.31
N TRP A 523 18.17 27.72 5.08
CA TRP A 523 19.61 27.52 5.16
C TRP A 523 20.07 27.21 6.58
N ALA A 524 19.46 27.84 7.58
CA ALA A 524 19.70 27.53 8.98
C ALA A 524 19.24 26.12 9.36
N LEU A 525 18.06 25.69 8.89
CA LEU A 525 17.55 24.35 9.16
C LEU A 525 18.44 23.27 8.52
N LEU A 526 18.88 23.47 7.28
CA LEU A 526 19.85 22.59 6.61
C LEU A 526 21.20 22.57 7.35
N ALA A 527 21.59 23.67 8.00
CA ALA A 527 22.83 23.74 8.77
C ALA A 527 22.71 23.08 10.15
N ILE A 528 21.50 22.91 10.68
CA ILE A 528 21.25 22.18 11.93
C ILE A 528 21.22 20.69 11.67
N TRP A 529 20.56 20.28 10.59
CA TRP A 529 20.44 18.87 10.22
C TRP A 529 21.75 18.41 9.57
N LYS A 530 22.66 17.84 10.36
CA LYS A 530 23.92 17.29 9.85
C LYS A 530 23.84 15.78 9.68
#